data_AF-A0A793IKV4-F1
#
_entry.id   AF-A0A793IKV4-F1
#
_cell.length_a   1.000
_cell.length_b   1.000
_cell.length_c   1.000
_cell.angle_alpha   90.00
_cell.angle_beta   90.00
_cell.angle_gamma   90.00
#
_symmetry.space_group_name_H-M   'P 1'
#
loop_
_entity.id
_entity.type
_entity.pdbx_description
1 polymer ?
#
loop_
_entity_poly.entity_id
_entity_poly.type
_entity_poly.pdbx_seq_one_letter_code
_entity_poly.pdbx_strand_id
1 'polypeptide(L)'
;MKSYLNINSLILVGVRKNYVTTFYKGLNVIYGDSDTGKSSILEFINYLLGASSIDLADEIKTSVNYAALEVVINDTVFTIVRDIYDHKKAIEVYRCKFDDLHKHFPKKYAPNYSPLSNVDGVFSEFLLDSLNFPKIEIKVSPSKAHS
;
A
#
# COMPACT_ATOMS: atom_id res chain seq x y z
N MET A 1 17.69 12.68 -12.09
CA MET A 1 16.22 12.90 -12.12
C MET A 1 15.72 12.77 -10.69
N LYS A 2 14.82 13.64 -10.22
CA LYS A 2 14.32 13.57 -8.83
C LYS A 2 13.30 12.43 -8.73
N SER A 3 13.50 11.51 -7.80
CA SER A 3 12.55 10.42 -7.56
C SER A 3 11.22 10.95 -7.03
N TYR A 4 10.13 10.33 -7.46
CA TYR A 4 8.79 10.73 -7.02
C TYR A 4 7.82 9.55 -6.97
N LEU A 5 6.81 9.68 -6.09
CA LEU A 5 5.63 8.82 -6.03
C LEU A 5 4.40 9.73 -6.07
N ASN A 6 3.49 9.45 -7.00
CA ASN A 6 2.17 10.05 -7.04
C ASN A 6 1.13 8.97 -6.79
N ILE A 7 0.10 9.28 -6.02
CA ILE A 7 -1.08 8.42 -5.86
C ILE A 7 -2.09 8.83 -6.92
N ASN A 8 -2.61 7.86 -7.67
CA ASN A 8 -3.66 8.10 -8.67
C ASN A 8 -5.04 7.76 -8.10
N SER A 9 -5.17 6.64 -7.40
CA SER A 9 -6.46 6.19 -6.88
C SER A 9 -6.30 5.23 -5.70
N LEU A 10 -7.16 5.41 -4.71
CA LEU A 10 -7.43 4.42 -3.67
C LEU A 10 -8.70 3.67 -4.07
N ILE A 11 -8.64 2.34 -4.09
CA ILE A 11 -9.76 1.46 -4.43
C ILE A 11 -10.01 0.52 -3.25
N LEU A 12 -11.18 0.64 -2.62
CA LEU A 12 -11.67 -0.35 -1.68
C LEU A 12 -12.57 -1.32 -2.44
N VAL A 13 -12.08 -2.54 -2.65
CA VAL A 13 -12.78 -3.55 -3.44
C VAL A 13 -13.83 -4.19 -2.56
N GLY A 14 -15.09 -3.85 -2.81
CA GLY A 14 -16.19 -4.30 -1.99
C GLY A 14 -16.88 -5.55 -2.50
N VAL A 15 -17.73 -6.12 -1.65
CA VAL A 15 -18.55 -7.30 -1.96
C VAL A 15 -19.57 -6.98 -3.05
N ARG A 16 -20.19 -5.79 -2.98
CA ARG A 16 -21.25 -5.35 -3.92
C ARG A 16 -20.75 -4.39 -4.99
N LYS A 17 -19.82 -3.50 -4.62
CA LYS A 17 -19.25 -2.48 -5.50
C LYS A 17 -17.88 -2.07 -4.99
N ASN A 18 -17.09 -1.47 -5.87
CA ASN A 18 -15.84 -0.83 -5.47
C ASN A 18 -16.11 0.62 -5.05
N TYR A 19 -15.38 1.08 -4.04
CA TYR A 19 -15.34 2.48 -3.64
C TYR A 19 -14.02 3.06 -4.10
N VAL A 20 -14.06 4.07 -4.97
CA VAL A 20 -12.88 4.62 -5.63
C VAL A 20 -12.73 6.09 -5.25
N THR A 21 -11.56 6.43 -4.70
CA THR A 21 -11.15 7.81 -4.45
C THR A 21 -10.01 8.15 -5.40
N THR A 22 -10.27 9.04 -6.35
CA THR A 22 -9.28 9.50 -7.34
C THR A 22 -8.51 10.72 -6.83
N PHE A 23 -7.20 10.72 -7.08
CA PHE A 23 -6.29 11.81 -6.74
C PHE A 23 -5.70 12.41 -8.03
N TYR A 24 -5.45 13.71 -7.99
CA TYR A 24 -4.92 14.49 -9.09
C TYR A 24 -3.56 15.07 -8.74
N LYS A 25 -2.79 15.45 -9.76
CA LYS A 25 -1.54 16.18 -9.54
C LYS A 25 -1.85 17.55 -8.91
N GLY A 26 -1.09 17.92 -7.88
CA GLY A 26 -1.26 19.17 -7.14
C GLY A 26 -2.04 18.98 -5.84
N LEU A 27 -2.88 19.96 -5.51
CA LEU A 27 -3.64 19.97 -4.25
C LEU A 27 -4.91 19.14 -4.38
N ASN A 28 -5.06 18.15 -3.49
CA ASN A 28 -6.30 17.39 -3.32
C ASN A 28 -6.93 17.80 -2.00
N VAL A 29 -8.21 18.16 -2.02
CA VAL A 29 -8.97 18.56 -0.82
C VAL A 29 -10.03 17.50 -0.54
N ILE A 30 -9.87 16.78 0.57
CA ILE A 30 -10.86 15.81 1.05
C ILE A 30 -11.71 16.54 2.10
N TYR A 31 -12.98 16.79 1.81
CA TYR A 31 -13.90 17.54 2.67
C TYR A 31 -15.26 16.85 2.79
N GLY A 32 -16.01 17.18 3.84
CA GLY A 32 -17.29 16.57 4.20
C GLY A 32 -17.52 16.59 5.71
N ASP A 33 -18.74 16.30 6.16
CA ASP A 33 -19.14 16.33 7.57
C ASP A 33 -18.28 15.43 8.45
N SER A 34 -18.15 15.71 9.75
CA SER A 34 -17.42 14.83 10.67
C SER A 34 -17.89 13.38 10.55
N ASP A 35 -16.96 12.43 10.72
CA ASP A 35 -17.25 10.98 10.73
C ASP A 35 -17.68 10.36 9.38
N THR A 36 -17.46 11.05 8.25
CA THR A 36 -17.78 10.52 6.92
C THR A 36 -16.65 9.69 6.26
N GLY A 37 -15.73 9.12 7.04
CA GLY A 37 -14.64 8.28 6.51
C GLY A 37 -13.45 9.02 5.88
N LYS A 38 -13.30 10.33 6.10
CA LYS A 38 -12.15 11.11 5.60
C LYS A 38 -10.81 10.63 6.17
N SER A 39 -10.76 10.34 7.47
CA SER A 39 -9.57 9.79 8.13
C SER A 39 -9.21 8.41 7.57
N SER A 40 -10.23 7.60 7.26
CA SER A 40 -10.04 6.27 6.70
C SER A 40 -9.30 6.29 5.36
N ILE A 41 -9.50 7.31 4.52
CA ILE A 41 -8.74 7.46 3.27
C ILE A 41 -7.23 7.54 3.56
N LEU A 42 -6.82 8.33 4.55
CA LEU A 42 -5.41 8.47 4.93
C LEU A 42 -4.86 7.21 5.59
N GLU A 43 -5.67 6.54 6.42
CA GLU A 43 -5.32 5.25 7.05
C GLU A 43 -5.07 4.17 6.00
N PHE A 44 -5.94 4.07 4.99
CA PHE A 44 -5.76 3.13 3.89
C PHE A 44 -4.52 3.43 3.05
N ILE A 45 -4.24 4.71 2.75
CA ILE A 45 -3.02 5.09 2.05
C ILE A 45 -1.79 4.69 2.87
N ASN A 46 -1.77 5.02 4.16
CA ASN A 46 -0.66 4.66 5.05
C ASN A 46 -0.46 3.13 5.13
N TYR A 47 -1.56 2.38 5.22
CA TYR A 47 -1.54 0.92 5.22
C TYR A 47 -1.01 0.33 3.91
N LEU A 48 -1.51 0.79 2.76
CA LEU A 48 -1.07 0.30 1.45
C LEU A 48 0.38 0.70 1.12
N LEU A 49 0.90 1.76 1.75
CA LEU A 49 2.30 2.16 1.65
C LEU A 49 3.22 1.50 2.69
N GLY A 50 2.71 0.60 3.54
CA GLY A 50 3.53 -0.29 4.35
C GLY A 50 3.32 -0.24 5.86
N ALA A 51 2.31 0.47 6.38
CA ALA A 51 2.00 0.39 7.80
C ALA A 51 1.69 -1.05 8.23
N SER A 52 2.09 -1.43 9.45
CA SER A 52 1.96 -2.82 9.93
C SER A 52 0.51 -3.24 10.19
N SER A 53 -0.37 -2.27 10.48
CA SER A 53 -1.80 -2.48 10.76
C SER A 53 -2.63 -1.32 10.22
N ILE A 54 -3.93 -1.53 10.20
CA ILE A 54 -4.96 -0.54 9.88
C ILE A 54 -6.10 -0.70 10.87
N ASP A 55 -6.70 0.42 11.29
CA ASP A 55 -7.94 0.39 12.04
C ASP A 55 -9.12 0.46 11.06
N LEU A 56 -10.10 -0.40 11.23
CA LEU A 56 -11.22 -0.54 10.29
C LEU A 56 -12.52 -0.19 11.01
N ALA A 57 -13.24 0.79 10.48
CA ALA A 57 -14.63 1.03 10.85
C ALA A 57 -15.49 -0.20 10.53
N ASP A 58 -16.56 -0.42 11.30
CA ASP A 58 -17.38 -1.63 11.16
C ASP A 58 -18.08 -1.73 9.79
N GLU A 59 -18.45 -0.61 9.18
CA GLU A 59 -18.99 -0.58 7.81
C GLU A 59 -17.98 -1.15 6.79
N ILE A 60 -16.69 -0.87 6.96
CA ILE A 60 -15.64 -1.38 6.08
C ILE A 60 -15.48 -2.89 6.24
N LYS A 61 -15.48 -3.39 7.47
CA LYS A 61 -15.34 -4.83 7.78
C LYS A 61 -16.44 -5.69 7.15
N THR A 62 -17.60 -5.11 6.86
CA THR A 62 -18.75 -5.82 6.29
C THR A 62 -18.89 -5.65 4.78
N SER A 63 -18.24 -4.64 4.21
CA SER A 63 -18.45 -4.23 2.81
C SER A 63 -17.22 -4.35 1.91
N VAL A 64 -16.01 -4.45 2.47
CA VAL A 64 -14.73 -4.43 1.73
C VAL A 64 -14.01 -5.79 1.84
N ASN A 65 -13.52 -6.33 0.73
CA ASN A 65 -12.74 -7.56 0.69
C ASN A 65 -11.24 -7.29 0.85
N TYR A 66 -10.73 -6.32 0.10
CA TYR A 66 -9.33 -5.91 0.12
C TYR A 66 -9.20 -4.47 -0.38
N ALA A 67 -8.03 -3.88 -0.19
CA ALA A 67 -7.74 -2.53 -0.66
C ALA A 67 -6.64 -2.54 -1.74
N ALA A 68 -6.72 -1.61 -2.66
CA ALA A 68 -5.72 -1.38 -3.70
C ALA A 68 -5.36 0.09 -3.82
N LEU A 69 -4.08 0.38 -4.10
CA LEU A 69 -3.56 1.72 -4.33
C LEU A 69 -2.87 1.75 -5.69
N GLU A 70 -3.45 2.50 -6.63
CA GLU A 70 -2.79 2.80 -7.90
C GLU A 70 -1.86 4.00 -7.71
N VAL A 71 -0.59 3.82 -8.06
CA VAL A 71 0.47 4.82 -7.91
C VAL A 71 1.30 4.93 -9.18
N VAL A 72 1.95 6.08 -9.36
CA VAL A 72 3.04 6.27 -10.33
C VAL A 72 4.32 6.48 -9.57
N ILE A 73 5.29 5.60 -9.75
CA ILE A 73 6.64 5.71 -9.19
C ILE A 73 7.60 5.86 -10.36
N ASN A 74 8.30 7.01 -10.43
CA ASN A 74 9.28 7.30 -11.49
C ASN A 74 8.77 6.93 -12.90
N ASP A 75 7.61 7.50 -13.28
CA ASP A 75 6.93 7.32 -14.57
C ASP A 75 6.38 5.91 -14.83
N THR A 76 6.51 4.97 -13.88
CA THR A 76 5.92 3.62 -13.98
C THR A 76 4.66 3.51 -13.13
N VAL A 77 3.59 3.01 -13.74
CA VAL A 77 2.33 2.71 -13.03
C VAL A 77 2.44 1.39 -12.29
N PHE A 78 2.04 1.40 -11.02
CA PHE A 78 1.86 0.22 -10.20
C PHE A 78 0.50 0.22 -9.51
N THR A 79 -0.03 -0.97 -9.25
CA THR A 79 -1.16 -1.18 -8.37
C THR A 79 -0.74 -2.08 -7.23
N ILE A 80 -0.80 -1.56 -6.01
CA ILE A 80 -0.45 -2.25 -4.77
C ILE A 80 -1.75 -2.79 -4.17
N VAL A 81 -1.86 -4.10 -3.98
CA VAL A 81 -3.05 -4.78 -3.47
C VAL A 81 -2.71 -5.45 -2.14
N ARG A 82 -3.53 -5.21 -1.12
CA ARG A 82 -3.31 -5.75 0.23
C ARG A 82 -4.61 -6.22 0.88
N ASP A 83 -4.53 -7.37 1.53
CA ASP A 83 -5.58 -7.88 2.41
C ASP A 83 -5.72 -6.96 3.63
N ILE A 84 -6.95 -6.63 4.04
CA ILE A 84 -7.21 -5.68 5.12
C ILE A 84 -7.51 -6.37 6.46
N TYR A 85 -7.68 -7.70 6.45
CA TYR A 85 -8.00 -8.52 7.61
C TYR A 85 -6.78 -9.29 8.13
N ASP A 86 -5.91 -9.72 7.24
CA ASP A 86 -4.66 -10.42 7.55
C ASP A 86 -3.45 -9.63 7.03
N HIS A 87 -2.92 -8.76 7.89
CA HIS A 87 -1.79 -7.89 7.60
C HIS A 87 -0.46 -8.64 7.39
N LYS A 88 -0.41 -9.96 7.65
CA LYS A 88 0.77 -10.81 7.44
C LYS A 88 0.82 -11.43 6.05
N LYS A 89 -0.29 -11.41 5.30
CA LYS A 89 -0.30 -11.89 3.91
C LYS A 89 0.66 -11.07 3.04
N ALA A 90 1.12 -11.72 1.97
CA ALA A 90 1.94 -11.07 0.98
C ALA A 90 1.18 -9.89 0.34
N ILE A 91 1.89 -8.80 0.13
CA ILE A 91 1.43 -7.63 -0.61
C ILE A 91 1.65 -7.91 -2.09
N GLU A 92 0.59 -7.82 -2.88
CA GLU A 92 0.67 -8.03 -4.32
C GLU A 92 0.93 -6.70 -5.01
N VAL A 93 1.93 -6.65 -5.88
CA VAL A 93 2.26 -5.46 -6.67
C VAL A 93 2.21 -5.81 -8.14
N TYR A 94 1.31 -5.13 -8.84
CA TYR A 94 1.12 -5.26 -10.27
C TYR A 94 1.74 -4.06 -10.97
N ARG A 95 2.42 -4.29 -12.10
CA ARG A 95 2.96 -3.21 -12.95
C ARG A 95 1.95 -2.81 -14.02
N CYS A 96 0.76 -2.40 -13.59
CA CYS A 96 -0.34 -1.95 -14.44
C CYS A 96 -1.34 -1.11 -13.63
N LYS A 97 -2.35 -0.59 -14.32
CA LYS A 97 -3.52 0.05 -13.70
C LYS A 97 -4.42 -0.99 -13.05
N PHE A 98 -5.27 -0.54 -12.12
CA PHE A 98 -6.20 -1.43 -11.41
C PHE A 98 -7.17 -2.17 -12.37
N ASP A 99 -7.63 -1.51 -13.43
CA ASP A 99 -8.56 -2.13 -14.39
C ASP A 99 -7.94 -3.28 -15.20
N ASP A 100 -6.61 -3.33 -15.27
CA ASP A 100 -5.87 -4.32 -16.05
C ASP A 100 -5.32 -5.47 -15.19
N LEU A 101 -5.62 -5.55 -13.89
CA LEU A 101 -5.09 -6.59 -13.00
C LEU A 101 -5.26 -8.01 -13.55
N HIS A 102 -6.42 -8.30 -14.16
CA HIS A 102 -6.73 -9.62 -14.74
C HIS A 102 -5.85 -10.04 -15.92
N LYS A 103 -5.09 -9.10 -16.51
CA LYS A 103 -4.18 -9.35 -17.64
C LYS A 103 -2.73 -9.51 -17.20
N HIS A 104 -2.44 -9.31 -15.91
CA HIS A 104 -1.09 -9.25 -15.39
C HIS A 104 -0.91 -10.16 -14.17
N PHE A 105 0.29 -10.70 -14.01
CA PHE A 105 0.67 -11.44 -12.81
C PHE A 105 1.32 -10.49 -11.80
N PRO A 106 0.95 -10.57 -10.51
CA PRO A 106 1.60 -9.78 -9.47
C PRO A 106 2.98 -10.34 -9.14
N LYS A 107 3.84 -9.45 -8.62
CA LYS A 107 4.90 -9.85 -7.70
C LYS A 107 4.37 -9.82 -6.28
N LYS A 108 4.79 -10.77 -5.43
CA LYS A 108 4.34 -10.93 -4.05
C LYS A 108 5.45 -10.54 -3.11
N TYR A 109 5.22 -9.56 -2.24
CA TYR A 109 6.21 -9.06 -1.31
C TYR A 109 5.80 -9.36 0.13
N ALA A 110 6.75 -9.79 0.96
CA ALA A 110 6.52 -9.88 2.39
C ALA A 110 6.27 -8.47 2.98
N PRO A 111 5.29 -8.31 3.88
CA PRO A 111 5.00 -7.01 4.49
C PRO A 111 6.11 -6.53 5.45
N ASN A 112 6.95 -7.45 5.91
CA ASN A 112 8.12 -7.19 6.76
C ASN A 112 9.18 -8.28 6.55
N TYR A 113 10.29 -8.19 7.28
CA TYR A 113 11.41 -9.16 7.20
C TYR A 113 11.12 -10.53 7.82
N SER A 114 9.89 -10.82 8.26
CA SER A 114 9.54 -12.14 8.75
C SER A 114 9.55 -13.16 7.61
N PRO A 115 9.92 -14.42 7.88
CA PRO A 115 9.93 -15.46 6.87
C PRO A 115 8.51 -15.75 6.39
N LEU A 116 8.22 -15.36 5.14
CA LEU A 116 7.06 -15.79 4.37
C LEU A 116 7.56 -16.67 3.22
N SER A 117 6.96 -17.83 3.03
CA SER A 117 7.29 -18.68 1.88
C SER A 117 6.66 -18.11 0.60
N ASN A 118 7.33 -18.33 -0.54
CA ASN A 118 6.83 -17.97 -1.88
C ASN A 118 6.60 -16.45 -2.12
N VAL A 119 7.52 -15.61 -1.65
CA VAL A 119 7.55 -14.16 -1.93
C VAL A 119 8.79 -13.78 -2.73
N ASP A 120 8.68 -12.72 -3.54
CA ASP A 120 9.71 -12.14 -4.40
C ASP A 120 10.67 -11.18 -3.67
N GLY A 121 10.41 -10.86 -2.40
CA GLY A 121 11.22 -9.97 -1.58
C GLY A 121 10.42 -9.29 -0.47
N VAL A 122 10.98 -8.25 0.14
CA VAL A 122 10.31 -7.43 1.16
C VAL A 122 9.75 -6.15 0.54
N PHE A 123 8.53 -5.77 0.93
CA PHE A 123 7.81 -4.65 0.31
C PHE A 123 8.51 -3.29 0.46
N SER A 124 9.14 -3.04 1.61
CA SER A 124 9.93 -1.82 1.82
C SER A 124 11.10 -1.72 0.85
N GLU A 125 11.75 -2.84 0.52
CA GLU A 125 12.84 -2.85 -0.46
C GLU A 125 12.33 -2.56 -1.87
N PHE A 126 11.18 -3.13 -2.25
CA PHE A 126 10.54 -2.79 -3.51
C PHE A 126 10.27 -1.29 -3.64
N LEU A 127 9.73 -0.64 -2.60
CA LEU A 127 9.44 0.80 -2.62
C LEU A 127 10.73 1.62 -2.74
N LEU A 128 11.74 1.31 -1.93
CA LEU A 128 13.04 1.99 -1.97
C LEU A 128 13.73 1.84 -3.32
N ASP A 129 13.75 0.62 -3.86
CA ASP A 129 14.34 0.31 -5.17
C ASP A 129 13.60 1.03 -6.30
N SER A 130 12.26 1.00 -6.28
CA SER A 130 11.43 1.69 -7.28
C SER A 130 11.62 3.20 -7.24
N LEU A 131 11.89 3.76 -6.05
CA LEU A 131 12.20 5.16 -5.83
C LEU A 131 13.68 5.50 -6.04
N ASN A 132 14.52 4.57 -6.49
CA ASN A 132 15.96 4.77 -6.65
C ASN A 132 16.63 5.30 -5.36
N PHE A 133 16.13 4.92 -4.18
CA PHE A 133 16.77 5.24 -2.92
C PHE A 133 17.94 4.30 -2.65
N PRO A 134 19.08 4.80 -2.17
CA PRO A 134 20.21 3.95 -1.81
C PRO A 134 19.85 3.04 -0.62
N LYS A 135 20.22 1.76 -0.71
CA LYS A 135 20.17 0.85 0.44
C LYS A 135 21.30 1.19 1.39
N ILE A 136 20.99 1.87 2.48
CA ILE A 136 21.96 2.20 3.53
C ILE A 136 21.83 1.12 4.61
N GLU A 137 22.88 0.33 4.80
CA GLU A 137 23.00 -0.52 5.98
C GLU A 137 23.23 0.37 7.20
N ILE A 138 22.19 0.57 8.00
CA ILE A 138 22.32 1.29 9.26
C ILE A 138 23.04 0.36 10.23
N LYS A 139 24.27 0.71 10.58
CA LYS A 139 24.98 0.05 11.70
C LYS A 139 24.17 0.26 12.97
N VAL A 140 23.53 -0.78 13.45
CA VAL A 140 22.87 -0.79 14.75
C VAL A 140 23.94 -0.76 15.83
N SER A 141 23.89 0.24 16.72
CA SER A 141 24.70 0.22 17.94
C SER A 141 24.36 -1.03 18.75
N PRO A 142 25.34 -1.75 19.31
CA PRO A 142 25.07 -2.94 20.11
C PRO A 142 24.10 -2.57 21.24
N SER A 143 22.92 -3.18 21.24
CA SER A 143 21.98 -3.04 22.34
C SER A 143 22.63 -3.64 23.57
N LYS A 144 22.74 -2.87 24.66
CA LYS A 144 23.27 -3.39 25.93
C LYS A 144 22.42 -4.60 26.32
N ALA A 145 23.04 -5.79 26.38
CA ALA A 145 22.43 -6.92 27.05
C ALA A 145 22.13 -6.47 28.49
N HIS A 146 20.86 -6.59 28.90
CA HIS A 146 20.50 -6.40 30.30
C HIS A 146 21.22 -7.50 31.10
N SER A 147 22.08 -7.06 32.02
CA SER A 147 22.79 -7.86 33.01
C SER A 147 21.84 -8.61 33.94
#